data_AF-A0A0S4JRE1-F1
#
_entry.id   AF-A0A0S4JRE1-F1
#
_cell.length_a   1.000
_cell.length_b   1.000
_cell.length_c   1.000
_cell.angle_alpha   90.00
_cell.angle_beta   90.00
_cell.angle_gamma   90.00
#
_symmetry.space_group_name_H-M   'P 1'
#
loop_
_entity.id
_entity.type
_entity.pdbx_description
1 polymer ?
#
loop_
_entity_poly.entity_id
_entity_poly.type
_entity_poly.pdbx_seq_one_letter_code
_entity_poly.pdbx_strand_id
1 'polypeptide(L)'
;MDGCCTDHIKILQDIGQLYKNLIVFEPDVDRRIAMHLRRVEKLENLPTELNFQSYATLIRQLLFDLGDVHTDILDLRILQKKAPDSKMGKPLSEAKLNQLTASTVNYFIRFCATFKDLKSGKIPEVLDEDSRVPFFRCLMRIAHLQSKHWHKTPKDEYDSIGVTIERYNEALKFARDNKLQSNKECAHEVKLAEEMVQLLPGKQRDVQRAFAKST
;
A
#
# COMPACT_ATOMS: atom_id res chain seq x y z
N MET A 1 7.31 29.18 19.06
CA MET A 1 7.44 27.77 19.51
C MET A 1 7.44 26.78 18.33
N ASP A 2 7.20 27.21 17.08
CA ASP A 2 7.12 26.33 15.91
C ASP A 2 8.46 25.76 15.39
N GLY A 3 9.59 26.38 15.74
CA GLY A 3 10.92 25.91 15.34
C GLY A 3 11.27 24.52 15.89
N CYS A 4 11.04 24.28 17.18
CA CYS A 4 11.39 23.02 17.84
C CYS A 4 10.57 21.82 17.32
N CYS A 5 9.31 22.05 16.91
CA CYS A 5 8.46 21.00 16.35
C CYS A 5 8.94 20.61 14.94
N THR A 6 9.27 21.61 14.11
CA THR A 6 9.78 21.39 12.75
C THR A 6 11.13 20.68 12.76
N ASP A 7 12.04 21.08 13.65
CA ASP A 7 13.35 20.43 13.80
C ASP A 7 13.22 18.99 14.27
N HIS A 8 12.33 18.72 15.23
CA HIS A 8 12.07 17.37 15.72
C HIS A 8 11.55 16.45 14.61
N ILE A 9 10.56 16.90 13.82
CA ILE A 9 10.03 16.15 12.67
C ILE A 9 11.14 15.83 11.69
N LYS A 10 11.99 16.82 11.35
CA LYS A 10 13.07 16.64 10.39
C LYS A 10 14.10 15.62 10.87
N ILE A 11 14.47 15.65 12.15
CA ILE A 11 15.35 14.65 12.76
C ILE A 11 14.76 13.24 12.64
N LEU A 12 13.46 13.07 12.89
CA LEU A 12 12.79 11.77 12.75
C LEU A 12 12.77 11.27 11.30
N GLN A 13 12.53 12.17 10.34
CA GLN A 13 12.61 11.84 8.91
C GLN A 13 14.03 11.45 8.49
N ASP A 14 15.05 12.17 8.95
CA ASP A 14 16.46 11.86 8.67
C ASP A 14 16.86 10.48 9.23
N ILE A 15 16.43 10.15 10.45
CA ILE A 15 16.61 8.82 11.04
C ILE A 15 15.91 7.76 10.19
N GLY A 16 14.67 8.02 9.74
CA GLY A 16 13.93 7.12 8.87
C GLY A 16 14.63 6.89 7.52
N GLN A 17 15.17 7.95 6.92
CA GLN A 17 15.91 7.89 5.66
C GLN A 17 17.24 7.15 5.82
N LEU A 18 17.93 7.32 6.94
CA LEU A 18 19.13 6.56 7.28
C LEU A 18 18.83 5.05 7.30
N TYR A 19 17.77 4.62 8.00
CA TYR A 19 17.36 3.21 7.99
C TYR A 19 17.06 2.72 6.57
N LYS A 20 16.29 3.48 5.78
CA LYS A 20 15.97 3.15 4.38
C LYS A 20 17.24 2.90 3.56
N ASN A 21 18.27 3.74 3.74
CA ASN A 21 19.54 3.62 3.02
C ASN A 21 20.41 2.45 3.51
N LEU A 22 20.33 2.09 4.79
CA LEU A 22 21.14 1.00 5.36
C LEU A 22 20.57 -0.40 5.10
N ILE A 23 19.24 -0.54 5.02
CA ILE A 23 18.55 -1.83 4.88
C ILE A 23 19.02 -2.63 3.65
N VAL A 24 19.41 -1.96 2.57
CA VAL A 24 19.87 -2.63 1.34
C VAL A 24 21.18 -3.41 1.53
N PHE A 25 21.95 -3.09 2.56
CA PHE A 25 23.22 -3.76 2.89
C PHE A 25 23.05 -4.88 3.94
N GLU A 26 21.85 -5.05 4.51
CA GLU A 26 21.60 -6.08 5.52
C GLU A 26 21.18 -7.39 4.84
N PRO A 27 22.00 -8.47 4.91
CA PRO A 27 21.65 -9.74 4.27
C PRO A 27 20.59 -10.52 5.06
N ASP A 28 20.49 -10.32 6.37
CA ASP A 28 19.56 -11.06 7.22
C ASP A 28 18.14 -10.46 7.15
N VAL A 29 17.17 -11.30 6.79
CA VAL A 29 15.77 -10.85 6.59
C VAL A 29 15.13 -10.39 7.89
N ASP A 30 15.40 -11.02 9.03
CA ASP A 30 14.82 -10.59 10.31
C ASP A 30 15.40 -9.24 10.76
N ARG A 31 16.70 -9.02 10.54
CA ARG A 31 17.35 -7.72 10.77
C ARG A 31 16.81 -6.65 9.84
N ARG A 32 16.57 -6.94 8.56
CA ARG A 32 15.89 -6.01 7.63
C ARG A 32 14.51 -5.63 8.15
N ILE A 33 13.70 -6.62 8.57
CA ILE A 33 12.37 -6.36 9.14
C ILE A 33 12.48 -5.51 10.41
N ALA A 34 13.42 -5.82 11.30
CA ALA A 34 13.65 -5.03 12.52
C ALA A 34 14.05 -3.58 12.21
N MET A 35 14.88 -3.35 11.18
CA MET A 35 15.23 -2.01 10.73
C MET A 35 14.04 -1.25 10.14
N HIS A 36 13.19 -1.90 9.35
CA HIS A 36 11.93 -1.30 8.88
C HIS A 36 11.00 -0.96 10.05
N LEU A 37 10.86 -1.83 11.04
CA LEU A 37 10.03 -1.58 12.23
C LEU A 37 10.55 -0.40 13.05
N ARG A 38 11.87 -0.26 13.20
CA ARG A 38 12.47 0.93 13.84
C ARG A 38 12.19 2.22 13.07
N ARG A 39 12.16 2.16 11.73
CA ARG A 39 11.74 3.28 10.89
C ARG A 39 10.26 3.63 11.13
N VAL A 40 9.38 2.64 11.21
CA VAL A 40 7.95 2.85 11.51
C VAL A 40 7.77 3.49 12.88
N GLU A 41 8.41 2.97 13.92
CA GLU A 41 8.34 3.48 15.30
C GLU A 41 8.64 4.98 15.39
N LYS A 42 9.56 5.50 14.56
CA LYS A 42 9.90 6.93 14.54
C LYS A 42 8.88 7.81 13.82
N LEU A 43 8.06 7.25 12.93
CA LEU A 43 7.22 8.02 12.02
C LEU A 43 5.71 7.81 12.25
N GLU A 44 5.30 6.70 12.85
CA GLU A 44 3.90 6.25 12.86
C GLU A 44 2.92 7.18 13.58
N ASN A 45 3.39 7.91 14.61
CA ASN A 45 2.56 8.82 15.39
C ASN A 45 2.43 10.22 14.77
N LEU A 46 3.38 10.61 13.91
CA LEU A 46 3.43 11.95 13.33
C LEU A 46 2.15 12.33 12.55
N PRO A 47 1.55 11.47 11.70
CA PRO A 47 0.32 11.82 10.99
C PRO A 47 -0.87 12.19 11.89
N THR A 48 -0.89 11.69 13.13
CA THR A 48 -1.94 11.96 14.12
C THR A 48 -1.64 13.12 15.05
N GLU A 49 -0.36 13.41 15.29
CA GLU A 49 0.07 14.50 16.16
C GLU A 49 0.09 15.87 15.44
N LEU A 50 0.22 15.86 14.11
CA LEU A 50 0.30 17.07 13.31
C LEU A 50 -1.08 17.65 12.97
N ASN A 51 -1.18 18.98 13.00
CA ASN A 51 -2.37 19.69 12.53
C ASN A 51 -2.47 19.62 11.00
N PHE A 52 -3.59 19.10 10.48
CA PHE A 52 -3.77 18.94 9.04
C PHE A 52 -3.78 20.25 8.25
N GLN A 53 -4.31 21.34 8.80
CA GLN A 53 -4.36 22.63 8.09
C GLN A 53 -2.96 23.19 7.84
N SER A 54 -2.04 22.99 8.78
CA SER A 54 -0.66 23.48 8.67
C SER A 54 0.28 22.52 7.95
N TYR A 55 0.00 21.20 7.98
CA TYR A 55 0.94 20.16 7.54
C TYR A 55 0.33 19.13 6.56
N ALA A 56 -0.71 19.48 5.81
CA ALA A 56 -1.42 18.55 4.91
C ALA A 56 -0.49 17.72 4.00
N THR A 57 0.46 18.39 3.33
CA THR A 57 1.43 17.74 2.42
C THR A 57 2.32 16.75 3.17
N LEU A 58 2.84 17.14 4.33
CA LEU A 58 3.69 16.28 5.15
C LEU A 58 2.92 15.07 5.67
N ILE A 59 1.70 15.26 6.16
CA ILE A 59 0.85 14.15 6.64
C ILE A 59 0.56 13.16 5.51
N ARG A 60 0.26 13.66 4.31
CA ARG A 60 0.08 12.82 3.11
C ARG A 60 1.34 12.03 2.79
N GLN A 61 2.50 12.69 2.76
CA GLN A 61 3.77 12.03 2.52
C GLN A 61 4.05 10.93 3.56
N LEU A 62 3.87 11.22 4.85
CA LEU A 62 4.07 10.27 5.94
C LEU A 62 3.14 9.06 5.83
N LEU A 63 1.84 9.28 5.56
CA LEU A 63 0.88 8.19 5.39
C LEU A 63 1.25 7.26 4.22
N PHE A 64 1.67 7.85 3.09
CA PHE A 64 2.09 7.09 1.93
C PHE A 64 3.38 6.31 2.22
N ASP A 65 4.38 6.97 2.80
CA ASP A 65 5.66 6.35 3.18
C ASP A 65 5.47 5.21 4.18
N LEU A 66 4.62 5.38 5.20
CA LEU A 66 4.28 4.32 6.15
C LEU A 66 3.62 3.13 5.46
N GLY A 67 2.70 3.37 4.51
CA GLY A 67 2.12 2.32 3.68
C GLY A 67 3.16 1.54 2.87
N ASP A 68 4.11 2.25 2.25
CA ASP A 68 5.21 1.61 1.51
C ASP A 68 6.14 0.81 2.44
N VAL A 69 6.53 1.35 3.61
CA VAL A 69 7.37 0.61 4.59
C VAL A 69 6.67 -0.65 5.08
N HIS A 70 5.38 -0.56 5.39
CA HIS A 70 4.60 -1.73 5.79
C HIS A 70 4.45 -2.74 4.66
N THR A 71 4.40 -2.29 3.41
CA THR A 71 4.43 -3.18 2.23
C THR A 71 5.76 -3.92 2.12
N ASP A 72 6.89 -3.25 2.35
CA ASP A 72 8.22 -3.89 2.37
C ASP A 72 8.29 -4.97 3.48
N ILE A 73 7.79 -4.66 4.69
CA ILE A 73 7.71 -5.63 5.79
C ILE A 73 6.85 -6.82 5.39
N LEU A 74 5.67 -6.57 4.80
CA LEU A 74 4.76 -7.62 4.35
C LEU A 74 5.43 -8.55 3.32
N ASP A 75 6.17 -7.99 2.36
CA ASP A 75 6.87 -8.76 1.33
C ASP A 75 7.96 -9.65 1.92
N LEU A 76 8.74 -9.14 2.88
CA LEU A 76 9.73 -9.94 3.60
C LEU A 76 9.07 -11.07 4.41
N ARG A 77 7.91 -10.81 5.04
CA ARG A 77 7.16 -11.83 5.78
C ARG A 77 6.53 -12.89 4.85
N ILE A 78 6.06 -12.50 3.67
CA ILE A 78 5.58 -13.44 2.65
C ILE A 78 6.75 -14.28 2.13
N LEU A 79 7.92 -13.68 1.91
CA LEU A 79 9.13 -14.39 1.50
C LEU A 79 9.54 -15.46 2.53
N GLN A 80 9.55 -15.12 3.82
CA GLN A 80 9.77 -16.09 4.90
C GLN A 80 8.79 -17.28 4.82
N LYS A 81 7.51 -17.03 4.56
CA LYS A 81 6.49 -18.09 4.47
C LYS A 81 6.64 -18.97 3.23
N LYS A 82 7.09 -18.40 2.10
CA LYS A 82 7.30 -19.14 0.84
C LYS A 82 8.59 -19.97 0.85
N ALA A 83 9.55 -19.67 1.72
CA ALA A 83 10.81 -20.39 1.86
C ALA A 83 11.07 -20.80 3.33
N PRO A 84 10.25 -21.71 3.89
CA PRO A 84 10.32 -22.07 5.31
C PRO A 84 11.60 -22.81 5.72
N ASP A 85 12.27 -23.48 4.78
CA ASP A 85 13.54 -24.18 5.00
C ASP A 85 14.78 -23.27 4.86
N SER A 86 14.56 -21.98 4.60
CA SER A 86 15.63 -21.01 4.58
C SER A 86 16.11 -20.70 6.01
N LYS A 87 17.33 -20.17 6.14
CA LYS A 87 17.81 -19.59 7.41
C LYS A 87 17.06 -18.29 7.79
N MET A 88 16.03 -17.90 7.06
CA MET A 88 15.17 -16.77 7.40
C MET A 88 14.25 -17.21 8.55
N GLY A 89 14.13 -16.42 9.62
CA GLY A 89 13.46 -16.86 10.83
C GLY A 89 11.97 -17.22 10.67
N LYS A 90 11.33 -17.49 11.82
CA LYS A 90 10.01 -18.13 11.87
C LYS A 90 8.94 -17.31 11.09
N PRO A 91 8.28 -17.90 10.08
CA PRO A 91 7.26 -17.19 9.31
C PRO A 91 6.01 -16.90 10.16
N LEU A 92 5.30 -15.82 9.80
CA LEU A 92 4.00 -15.51 10.37
C LEU A 92 2.93 -16.51 9.89
N SER A 93 1.90 -16.70 10.71
CA SER A 93 0.70 -17.41 10.29
C SER A 93 -0.08 -16.61 9.24
N GLU A 94 -0.90 -17.29 8.45
CA GLU A 94 -1.74 -16.65 7.40
C GLU A 94 -2.66 -15.58 7.96
N ALA A 95 -3.27 -15.84 9.13
CA ALA A 95 -4.10 -14.85 9.80
C ALA A 95 -3.32 -13.58 10.18
N LYS A 96 -2.08 -13.71 10.66
CA LYS A 96 -1.21 -12.57 11.00
C LYS A 96 -0.74 -11.83 9.76
N LEU A 97 -0.47 -12.54 8.65
CA LEU A 97 -0.16 -11.91 7.36
C LEU A 97 -1.35 -11.11 6.84
N ASN A 98 -2.56 -11.67 6.87
CA ASN A 98 -3.77 -10.96 6.46
C ASN A 98 -4.03 -9.74 7.34
N GLN A 99 -3.81 -9.84 8.66
CA GLN A 99 -3.90 -8.68 9.56
C GLN A 99 -2.87 -7.59 9.18
N LEU A 100 -1.63 -7.98 8.88
CA LEU A 100 -0.60 -7.04 8.43
C LEU A 100 -0.99 -6.40 7.09
N THR A 101 -1.54 -7.15 6.13
CA THR A 101 -2.07 -6.62 4.87
C THR A 101 -3.17 -5.59 5.13
N ALA A 102 -4.13 -5.89 6.00
CA ALA A 102 -5.20 -4.96 6.36
C ALA A 102 -4.67 -3.67 7.00
N SER A 103 -3.73 -3.78 7.94
CA SER A 103 -3.06 -2.61 8.56
C SER A 103 -2.30 -1.78 7.52
N THR A 104 -1.64 -2.43 6.55
CA THR A 104 -0.91 -1.76 5.46
C THR A 104 -1.88 -0.97 4.57
N VAL A 105 -2.97 -1.61 4.15
CA VAL A 105 -4.04 -0.96 3.35
C VAL A 105 -4.63 0.23 4.08
N ASN A 106 -4.77 0.17 5.42
CA ASN A 106 -5.33 1.27 6.21
C ASN A 106 -4.50 2.57 6.11
N TYR A 107 -3.18 2.52 5.97
CA TYR A 107 -2.37 3.72 5.74
C TYR A 107 -2.72 4.41 4.43
N PHE A 108 -2.89 3.62 3.36
CA PHE A 108 -3.31 4.12 2.05
C PHE A 108 -4.77 4.63 2.06
N ILE A 109 -5.68 3.97 2.78
CA ILE A 109 -7.05 4.47 2.96
C ILE A 109 -7.05 5.82 3.69
N ARG A 110 -6.26 5.95 4.77
CA ARG A 110 -6.09 7.22 5.50
C ARG A 110 -5.51 8.31 4.60
N PHE A 111 -4.53 7.97 3.75
CA PHE A 111 -4.00 8.88 2.74
C PHE A 111 -5.12 9.38 1.81
N CYS A 112 -5.90 8.48 1.20
CA CYS A 112 -7.00 8.86 0.32
C CYS A 112 -8.04 9.75 1.05
N ALA A 113 -8.31 9.46 2.33
CA ALA A 113 -9.24 10.23 3.13
C ALA A 113 -8.81 11.69 3.35
N THR A 114 -7.52 12.02 3.21
CA THR A 114 -7.02 13.41 3.29
C THR A 114 -7.42 14.29 2.11
N PHE A 115 -8.01 13.71 1.05
CA PHE A 115 -8.50 14.42 -0.14
C PHE A 115 -10.02 14.65 -0.10
N LYS A 116 -10.70 14.26 0.99
CA LYS A 116 -12.12 14.56 1.15
C LYS A 116 -12.34 16.06 1.23
N ASP A 117 -13.27 16.55 0.44
CA ASP A 117 -13.75 17.93 0.55
C ASP A 117 -14.45 18.12 1.90
N LEU A 118 -14.12 19.24 2.57
CA LEU A 118 -14.59 19.51 3.93
C LEU A 118 -16.10 19.72 4.02
N LYS A 119 -16.75 20.15 2.93
CA LYS A 119 -18.19 20.43 2.90
C LYS A 119 -19.00 19.17 2.61
N SER A 120 -18.60 18.42 1.60
CA SER A 120 -19.32 17.23 1.12
C SER A 120 -18.89 15.94 1.82
N GLY A 121 -17.71 15.90 2.44
CA GLY A 121 -17.12 14.70 3.03
C GLY A 121 -16.70 13.65 1.99
N LYS A 122 -16.79 13.97 0.70
CA LYS A 122 -16.49 13.08 -0.43
C LYS A 122 -15.17 13.47 -1.07
N ILE A 123 -14.48 12.51 -1.67
CA ILE A 123 -13.30 12.79 -2.49
C ILE A 123 -13.81 13.35 -3.82
N PRO A 124 -13.32 14.52 -4.29
CA PRO A 124 -13.69 15.06 -5.59
C PRO A 124 -13.35 14.10 -6.72
N GLU A 125 -14.19 14.04 -7.76
CA GLU A 125 -13.93 13.18 -8.94
C GLU A 125 -12.68 13.62 -9.70
N VAL A 126 -12.43 14.94 -9.73
CA VAL A 126 -11.24 15.55 -10.33
C VAL A 126 -10.45 16.27 -9.25
N LEU A 127 -9.18 15.89 -9.09
CA LEU A 127 -8.25 16.54 -8.16
C LEU A 127 -7.43 17.63 -8.86
N ASP A 128 -6.78 18.47 -8.06
CA ASP A 128 -5.71 19.35 -8.52
C ASP A 128 -4.57 18.53 -9.13
N GLU A 129 -3.86 19.14 -10.09
CA GLU A 129 -2.91 18.44 -10.97
C GLU A 129 -1.82 17.69 -10.19
N ASP A 130 -1.24 18.34 -9.18
CA ASP A 130 -0.18 17.78 -8.34
C ASP A 130 -0.64 16.60 -7.48
N SER A 131 -1.94 16.55 -7.16
CA SER A 131 -2.52 15.49 -6.32
C SER A 131 -2.97 14.26 -7.10
N ARG A 132 -3.17 14.36 -8.42
CA ARG A 132 -3.71 13.26 -9.25
C ARG A 132 -2.80 12.04 -9.26
N VAL A 133 -1.51 12.22 -9.54
CA VAL A 133 -0.56 11.10 -9.64
C VAL A 133 -0.37 10.40 -8.29
N PRO A 134 -0.10 11.10 -7.17
CA PRO A 134 -0.02 10.46 -5.86
C PRO A 134 -1.31 9.73 -5.46
N PHE A 135 -2.47 10.31 -5.73
CA PHE A 135 -3.76 9.68 -5.44
C PHE A 135 -3.99 8.41 -6.26
N PHE A 136 -3.75 8.47 -7.57
CA PHE A 136 -3.83 7.31 -8.45
C PHE A 136 -2.90 6.18 -8.00
N ARG A 137 -1.63 6.49 -7.69
CA ARG A 137 -0.68 5.51 -7.17
C ARG A 137 -1.16 4.88 -5.86
N CYS A 138 -1.80 5.65 -4.99
CA CYS A 138 -2.38 5.11 -3.76
C CYS A 138 -3.52 4.11 -4.06
N LEU A 139 -4.41 4.40 -5.01
CA LEU A 139 -5.44 3.44 -5.46
C LEU A 139 -4.81 2.15 -6.01
N MET A 140 -3.75 2.28 -6.80
CA MET A 140 -2.98 1.14 -7.33
C MET A 140 -2.36 0.30 -6.22
N ARG A 141 -1.79 0.92 -5.18
CA ARG A 141 -1.26 0.21 -4.00
C ARG A 141 -2.35 -0.56 -3.27
N ILE A 142 -3.51 0.04 -3.06
CA ILE A 142 -4.67 -0.63 -2.44
C ILE A 142 -5.08 -1.85 -3.26
N ALA A 143 -5.23 -1.70 -4.58
CA ALA A 143 -5.58 -2.80 -5.48
C ALA A 143 -4.55 -3.94 -5.43
N HIS A 144 -3.27 -3.61 -5.56
CA HIS A 144 -2.19 -4.58 -5.53
C HIS A 144 -2.14 -5.36 -4.20
N LEU A 145 -2.32 -4.69 -3.06
CA LEU A 145 -2.30 -5.34 -1.75
C LEU A 145 -3.42 -6.36 -1.55
N GLN A 146 -4.57 -6.21 -2.23
CA GLN A 146 -5.63 -7.22 -2.16
C GLN A 146 -5.14 -8.59 -2.65
N SER A 147 -4.28 -8.61 -3.66
CA SER A 147 -3.71 -9.84 -4.22
C SER A 147 -2.74 -10.59 -3.29
N LYS A 148 -2.36 -9.98 -2.15
CA LYS A 148 -1.44 -10.56 -1.16
C LYS A 148 -2.15 -11.30 -0.02
N HIS A 149 -3.49 -11.40 -0.04
CA HIS A 149 -4.23 -12.15 0.97
C HIS A 149 -4.05 -13.67 0.84
N TRP A 150 -4.01 -14.35 1.98
CA TRP A 150 -4.13 -15.79 2.04
C TRP A 150 -5.59 -16.20 2.22
N HIS A 151 -6.00 -17.23 1.47
CA HIS A 151 -7.37 -17.71 1.40
C HIS A 151 -7.44 -19.13 1.94
N LYS A 152 -8.46 -19.40 2.76
CA LYS A 152 -8.68 -20.74 3.32
C LYS A 152 -9.40 -21.65 2.32
N THR A 153 -10.26 -21.06 1.50
CA THR A 153 -11.06 -21.79 0.52
C THR A 153 -10.91 -21.18 -0.88
N PRO A 154 -11.11 -21.98 -1.96
CA PRO A 154 -11.15 -21.45 -3.31
C PRO A 154 -12.24 -20.38 -3.51
N LYS A 155 -13.35 -20.45 -2.76
CA LYS A 155 -14.40 -19.43 -2.80
C LYS A 155 -13.89 -18.09 -2.27
N ASP A 156 -13.14 -18.08 -1.17
CA ASP A 156 -12.54 -16.87 -0.61
C ASP A 156 -11.53 -16.25 -1.59
N GLU A 157 -10.74 -17.09 -2.29
CA GLU A 157 -9.82 -16.61 -3.33
C GLU A 157 -10.57 -16.02 -4.52
N TYR A 158 -11.63 -16.69 -4.98
CA TYR A 158 -12.49 -16.19 -6.06
C TYR A 158 -13.06 -14.80 -5.73
N ASP A 159 -13.60 -14.63 -4.53
CA ASP A 159 -14.19 -13.36 -4.08
C ASP A 159 -13.12 -12.27 -3.95
N SER A 160 -11.96 -12.61 -3.42
CA SER A 160 -10.85 -11.65 -3.30
C SER A 160 -10.29 -11.19 -4.64
N ILE A 161 -10.23 -12.07 -5.65
CA ILE A 161 -9.89 -11.67 -7.01
C ILE A 161 -10.93 -10.70 -7.57
N GLY A 162 -12.22 -10.93 -7.29
CA GLY A 162 -13.30 -10.00 -7.64
C GLY A 162 -13.09 -8.60 -7.04
N VAL A 163 -12.82 -8.53 -5.74
CA VAL A 163 -12.48 -7.27 -5.05
C VAL A 163 -11.24 -6.61 -5.67
N THR A 164 -10.21 -7.40 -6.02
CA THR A 164 -8.99 -6.88 -6.66
C THR A 164 -9.30 -6.23 -8.01
N ILE A 165 -10.15 -6.85 -8.84
CA ILE A 165 -10.62 -6.31 -10.12
C ILE A 165 -11.38 -5.00 -9.91
N GLU A 166 -12.30 -4.94 -8.94
CA GLU A 166 -13.05 -3.73 -8.60
C GLU A 166 -12.11 -2.58 -8.23
N ARG A 167 -11.08 -2.83 -7.40
CA ARG A 167 -10.11 -1.80 -7.01
C ARG A 167 -9.27 -1.29 -8.18
N TYR A 168 -8.85 -2.14 -9.10
CA TYR A 168 -8.17 -1.67 -10.31
C TYR A 168 -9.12 -0.86 -11.21
N ASN A 169 -10.39 -1.26 -11.32
CA ASN A 169 -11.38 -0.48 -12.07
C ASN A 169 -11.65 0.90 -11.45
N GLU A 170 -11.66 1.02 -10.12
CA GLU A 170 -11.73 2.30 -9.41
C GLU A 170 -10.52 3.19 -9.78
N ALA A 171 -9.30 2.62 -9.76
CA ALA A 171 -8.08 3.33 -10.15
C ALA A 171 -8.12 3.79 -11.61
N LEU A 172 -8.58 2.93 -12.53
CA LEU A 172 -8.73 3.25 -13.95
C LEU A 172 -9.80 4.30 -14.21
N LYS A 173 -10.92 4.25 -13.49
CA LYS A 173 -11.95 5.29 -13.54
C LYS A 173 -11.33 6.64 -13.15
N PHE A 174 -10.67 6.69 -12.00
CA PHE A 174 -9.99 7.90 -11.55
C PHE A 174 -8.97 8.41 -12.57
N ALA A 175 -8.16 7.52 -13.15
CA ALA A 175 -7.18 7.87 -14.18
C ALA A 175 -7.82 8.48 -15.43
N ARG A 176 -8.94 7.94 -15.92
CA ARG A 176 -9.70 8.51 -17.04
C ARG A 176 -10.25 9.90 -16.71
N ASP A 177 -10.94 10.03 -15.59
CA ASP A 177 -11.59 11.28 -15.18
C ASP A 177 -10.55 12.40 -14.96
N ASN A 178 -9.32 12.03 -14.58
CA ASN A 178 -8.20 12.95 -14.35
C ASN A 178 -7.17 12.99 -15.50
N LYS A 179 -7.48 12.41 -16.67
CA LYS A 179 -6.66 12.43 -17.90
C LYS A 179 -5.22 11.92 -17.74
N LEU A 180 -5.02 10.90 -16.90
CA LEU A 180 -3.70 10.36 -16.56
C LEU A 180 -3.10 9.45 -17.64
N GLN A 181 -3.88 8.99 -18.62
CA GLN A 181 -3.39 8.17 -19.74
C GLN A 181 -2.29 8.87 -20.55
N SER A 182 -2.37 10.19 -20.66
CA SER A 182 -1.39 11.01 -21.39
C SER A 182 -0.27 11.56 -20.50
N ASN A 183 -0.31 11.28 -19.19
CA ASN A 183 0.70 11.76 -18.25
C ASN A 183 1.93 10.84 -18.30
N LYS A 184 3.09 11.39 -18.70
CA LYS A 184 4.33 10.63 -18.88
C LYS A 184 4.83 9.94 -17.61
N GLU A 185 4.46 10.43 -16.42
CA GLU A 185 4.93 9.90 -15.14
C GLU A 185 4.20 8.62 -14.71
N CYS A 186 2.94 8.44 -15.14
CA CYS A 186 2.11 7.32 -14.70
C CYS A 186 1.39 6.56 -15.83
N ALA A 187 1.56 6.95 -17.11
CA ALA A 187 0.94 6.26 -18.24
C ALA A 187 1.25 4.75 -18.27
N HIS A 188 2.47 4.35 -17.90
CA HIS A 188 2.83 2.94 -17.76
C HIS A 188 2.04 2.24 -16.65
N GLU A 189 1.87 2.89 -15.49
CA GLU A 189 1.08 2.36 -14.38
C GLU A 189 -0.41 2.23 -14.73
N VAL A 190 -0.95 3.17 -15.51
CA VAL A 190 -2.31 3.08 -16.07
C VAL A 190 -2.44 1.87 -16.98
N LYS A 191 -1.49 1.68 -17.92
CA LYS A 191 -1.49 0.51 -18.81
C LYS A 191 -1.40 -0.81 -18.04
N LEU A 192 -0.55 -0.88 -17.01
CA LEU A 192 -0.47 -2.05 -16.14
C LEU A 192 -1.82 -2.35 -15.47
N ALA A 193 -2.53 -1.33 -15.00
CA ALA A 193 -3.86 -1.52 -14.41
C ALA A 193 -4.88 -2.08 -15.42
N GLU A 194 -4.84 -1.62 -16.68
CA GLU A 194 -5.67 -2.14 -17.78
C GLU A 194 -5.36 -3.63 -18.04
N GLU A 195 -4.07 -3.99 -18.12
CA GLU A 195 -3.63 -5.37 -18.29
C GLU A 195 -4.08 -6.26 -17.12
N MET A 196 -3.98 -5.77 -15.88
CA MET A 196 -4.46 -6.51 -14.70
C MET A 196 -5.97 -6.79 -14.76
N VAL A 197 -6.79 -5.81 -15.16
CA VAL A 197 -8.25 -6.00 -15.30
C VAL A 197 -8.59 -7.00 -16.42
N GLN A 198 -7.76 -7.11 -17.45
CA GLN A 198 -7.94 -8.10 -18.51
C GLN A 198 -7.54 -9.52 -18.07
N LEU A 199 -6.47 -9.66 -17.28
CA LEU A 199 -5.90 -10.95 -16.89
C LEU A 199 -6.60 -11.61 -15.70
N LEU A 200 -6.93 -10.82 -14.67
CA LEU A 200 -7.49 -11.33 -13.41
C LEU A 200 -8.81 -12.13 -13.56
N PRO A 201 -9.75 -11.78 -14.44
CA PRO A 201 -10.95 -12.59 -14.69
C PRO A 201 -10.61 -14.01 -15.20
N GLY A 202 -9.51 -14.18 -15.93
CA GLY A 202 -9.00 -15.49 -16.33
C GLY A 202 -8.64 -16.33 -15.10
N LYS A 203 -7.78 -15.78 -14.24
CA LYS A 203 -7.39 -16.41 -12.97
C LYS A 203 -8.61 -16.74 -12.10
N GLN A 204 -9.58 -15.82 -12.02
CA GLN A 204 -10.80 -16.00 -11.22
C GLN A 204 -11.61 -17.23 -11.69
N ARG A 205 -11.76 -17.41 -13.01
CA ARG A 205 -12.41 -18.60 -13.60
C ARG A 205 -11.63 -19.88 -13.36
N ASP A 206 -10.31 -19.83 -13.37
CA ASP A 206 -9.48 -21.02 -13.12
C ASP A 206 -9.62 -21.51 -11.68
N VAL A 207 -9.69 -20.60 -10.71
CA VAL A 207 -10.02 -20.91 -9.30
C VAL A 207 -11.40 -21.56 -9.19
N GLN A 208 -12.41 -21.02 -9.89
CA GLN A 208 -13.76 -21.60 -9.91
C GLN A 208 -13.78 -23.02 -10.49
N ARG A 209 -13.04 -23.26 -11.57
CA ARG A 209 -12.93 -24.58 -12.21
C ARG A 209 -12.20 -25.59 -11.32
N ALA A 210 -11.14 -25.16 -10.63
CA ALA A 210 -10.42 -26.02 -9.69
C ALA A 210 -11.33 -26.48 -8.55
N PHE A 211 -12.15 -25.58 -8.01
CA PHE A 211 -13.15 -25.91 -6.98
C PHE A 211 -14.18 -26.93 -7.49
N ALA A 212 -14.76 -26.70 -8.67
CA ALA A 212 -15.79 -27.58 -9.25
C ALA A 212 -15.29 -29.00 -9.57
N LYS A 213 -13.98 -29.21 -9.75
CA LYS A 213 -13.38 -30.54 -9.95
C LYS A 213 -13.06 -31.28 -8.64
N SER A 214 -13.04 -30.57 -7.52
CA SER A 214 -12.70 -31.11 -6.19
C SER A 214 -13.93 -31.48 -5.34
N THR A 215 -15.14 -31.22 -5.87
CA THR A 215 -16.44 -31.58 -5.27
C THR A 215 -17.07 -32.69 -6.12
#